data_AF-A0A2H0A6H0-F1
#
_entry.id   AF-A0A2H0A6H0-F1
#
_cell.length_a   1.000
_cell.length_b   1.000
_cell.length_c   1.000
_cell.angle_alpha   90.00
_cell.angle_beta   90.00
_cell.angle_gamma   90.00
#
_symmetry.space_group_name_H-M   'P 1'
#
loop_
_entity.id
_entity.type
_entity.pdbx_description
1 polymer ?
#
loop_
_entity_poly.entity_id
_entity_poly.type
_entity_poly.pdbx_seq_one_letter_code
_entity_poly.pdbx_strand_id
1 'polypeptide(L)'
;MAGKCPGQDSRWLTAALYKCPQCGEMVEMFSDELKSRCPKCKGMVYKENAPSCIQWCKSAKECLGEEKFKEMMEQIKGGESR
;
A
#
# COMPACT_ATOMS: atom_id res chain seq x y z
N MET A 1 18.27 19.06 0.88
CA MET A 1 18.09 17.62 0.60
C MET A 1 16.68 17.24 0.99
N ALA A 2 15.84 16.76 0.06
CA ALA A 2 14.53 16.23 0.39
C ALA A 2 14.71 15.05 1.35
N GLY A 3 14.29 15.20 2.60
CA GLY A 3 14.30 14.11 3.57
C GLY A 3 13.51 12.96 2.98
N LYS A 4 14.21 11.88 2.60
CA LYS A 4 13.56 10.67 2.11
C LYS A 4 12.63 10.22 3.23
N CYS A 5 11.33 10.22 2.96
CA CYS A 5 10.36 9.67 3.89
C CYS A 5 10.84 8.25 4.20
N PRO A 6 11.10 7.89 5.47
CA PRO A 6 11.55 6.54 5.80
C PRO A 6 10.57 5.51 5.22
N GLY A 7 9.27 5.82 5.17
CA GLY A 7 8.32 4.96 4.47
C GLY A 7 8.71 4.62 3.03
N GLN A 8 9.27 5.53 2.24
CA GLN A 8 9.62 5.23 0.85
C GLN A 8 10.91 4.39 0.71
N ASP A 9 11.45 3.87 1.82
CA ASP A 9 12.58 2.97 1.81
C ASP A 9 12.14 1.53 1.49
N SER A 10 12.75 0.96 0.45
CA SER A 10 12.43 -0.37 -0.08
C SER A 10 12.61 -1.49 0.95
N ARG A 11 13.36 -1.24 2.04
CA ARG A 11 13.57 -2.22 3.13
C ARG A 11 12.31 -2.50 3.95
N TRP A 12 11.31 -1.62 3.92
CA TRP A 12 10.06 -1.78 4.67
C TRP A 12 8.84 -2.02 3.77
N LEU A 13 9.03 -2.14 2.46
CA LEU A 13 7.98 -2.47 1.52
C LEU A 13 7.72 -3.97 1.54
N THR A 14 6.48 -4.36 1.79
CA THR A 14 6.06 -5.75 1.66
C THR A 14 5.46 -5.97 0.28
N ALA A 15 5.91 -6.99 -0.43
CA ALA A 15 5.28 -7.45 -1.67
C ALA A 15 4.10 -8.37 -1.34
N ALA A 16 2.98 -8.18 -2.04
CA ALA A 16 1.83 -9.07 -1.99
C ALA A 16 1.44 -9.50 -3.40
N LEU A 17 0.92 -10.72 -3.52
CA LEU A 17 0.48 -11.29 -4.79
C LEU A 17 -0.99 -10.93 -5.02
N TYR A 18 -1.26 -10.21 -6.10
CA TYR A 18 -2.61 -9.84 -6.54
C TYR A 18 -2.97 -10.60 -7.80
N LYS A 19 -4.17 -11.18 -7.82
CA LYS A 19 -4.67 -11.86 -9.02
C LYS A 19 -5.17 -10.84 -10.03
N CYS A 20 -4.64 -10.88 -11.24
CA CYS A 20 -5.06 -9.99 -12.32
C CYS A 20 -6.52 -10.30 -12.70
N PRO A 21 -7.45 -9.32 -12.62
CA PRO A 21 -8.85 -9.54 -12.97
C PRO A 21 -9.08 -9.74 -14.48
N GLN A 22 -8.08 -9.43 -15.31
CA GLN A 22 -8.18 -9.55 -16.77
C GLN A 22 -7.78 -10.95 -17.28
N CYS A 23 -6.79 -11.60 -16.66
CA CYS A 23 -6.23 -12.87 -17.16
C CYS A 23 -6.00 -13.93 -16.08
N GLY A 24 -6.22 -13.60 -14.81
CA GLY A 24 -6.03 -14.50 -13.68
C GLY A 24 -4.57 -14.73 -13.26
N GLU A 25 -3.60 -14.03 -13.87
CA GLU A 25 -2.18 -14.14 -13.52
C GLU A 25 -1.88 -13.52 -12.16
N MET A 26 -0.93 -14.10 -11.43
CA MET A 26 -0.46 -13.54 -10.15
C MET A 26 0.55 -12.42 -10.42
N VAL A 27 0.22 -11.21 -9.96
CA VAL A 27 1.04 -10.01 -10.12
C VAL A 27 1.56 -9.60 -8.75
N GLU A 28 2.88 -9.55 -8.63
CA GLU A 28 3.53 -9.02 -7.43
C GLU A 28 3.37 -7.50 -7.39
N MET A 29 2.85 -6.99 -6.29
CA MET A 29 2.71 -5.55 -6.05
C MET A 29 3.29 -5.20 -4.69
N PHE A 30 4.16 -4.19 -4.65
CA PHE A 30 4.73 -3.67 -3.41
C PHE A 30 3.74 -2.82 -2.64
N SER A 31 3.92 -2.72 -1.33
CA SER A 31 3.02 -1.99 -0.45
C SER A 31 2.86 -0.53 -0.84
N ASP A 32 3.84 0.14 -1.47
CA ASP A 32 3.71 1.53 -1.95
C ASP A 32 2.98 1.65 -3.30
N GLU A 33 2.88 0.56 -4.06
CA GLU A 33 2.23 0.56 -5.36
C GLU A 33 0.70 0.55 -5.19
N LEU A 34 0.04 1.58 -5.71
CA LEU A 34 -1.43 1.66 -5.82
C LEU A 34 -1.95 0.79 -6.97
N LYS A 35 -1.15 0.66 -8.02
CA LYS A 35 -1.47 -0.10 -9.23
C LYS A 35 -0.18 -0.67 -9.82
N SER A 36 -0.28 -1.83 -10.43
CA SER A 36 0.83 -2.48 -11.12
C SER A 36 0.36 -3.04 -12.46
N ARG A 37 1.31 -3.24 -13.37
CA ARG A 37 1.02 -3.73 -14.71
C ARG A 37 1.20 -5.23 -14.75
N CYS A 38 0.16 -5.95 -15.17
CA CYS A 38 0.24 -7.39 -15.32
C CYS A 38 1.29 -7.77 -16.39
N PRO A 39 2.28 -8.62 -16.07
CA PRO A 39 3.32 -9.01 -17.02
C PRO A 39 2.78 -9.87 -18.19
N LYS A 40 1.64 -10.56 -17.99
CA LYS A 40 1.01 -11.42 -19.00
C LYS A 40 0.13 -10.65 -19.98
N CYS A 41 -0.95 -10.03 -19.49
CA CYS A 41 -1.93 -9.36 -20.35
C CYS A 41 -1.69 -7.86 -20.52
N LYS A 42 -0.70 -7.28 -19.81
CA LYS A 42 -0.42 -5.84 -19.77
C LYS A 42 -1.56 -4.97 -19.24
N GLY A 43 -2.61 -5.58 -18.69
CA GLY A 43 -3.70 -4.91 -17.99
C GLY A 43 -3.23 -4.25 -16.70
N MET A 44 -3.93 -3.21 -16.27
CA MET A 44 -3.65 -2.53 -15.00
C MET A 44 -4.38 -3.26 -13.87
N VAL A 45 -3.62 -3.71 -12.87
CA VAL A 45 -4.14 -4.28 -11.62
C VAL A 45 -4.10 -3.17 -10.59
N TYR A 46 -5.26 -2.83 -10.04
CA TYR A 46 -5.40 -1.79 -9.01
C TYR A 46 -5.59 -2.47 -7.67
N LYS A 47 -4.98 -1.93 -6.62
CA LYS A 47 -5.37 -2.26 -5.25
C LYS A 47 -6.69 -1.58 -4.93
N GLU A 48 -7.51 -2.27 -4.14
CA GLU A 48 -8.78 -1.74 -3.66
C GLU A 48 -8.58 -0.54 -2.72
N ASN A 49 -7.45 -0.48 -2.03
CA ASN A 49 -7.14 0.59 -1.08
C ASN A 49 -5.83 1.30 -1.40
N ALA A 50 -5.84 2.62 -1.21
CA ALA A 50 -4.63 3.43 -1.32
C ALA A 50 -3.66 3.04 -0.19
N PRO A 51 -2.39 2.75 -0.51
CA PRO A 51 -1.47 2.28 0.49
C PRO A 51 -1.12 3.41 1.46
N SER A 52 -1.67 3.32 2.66
CA SER A 52 -1.40 4.29 3.71
C SER A 52 -0.14 3.88 4.44
N CYS A 53 0.80 4.80 4.61
CA CYS A 53 2.08 4.56 5.30
C CYS A 53 1.88 3.95 6.70
N ILE A 54 0.76 4.18 7.36
CA ILE A 54 0.44 3.59 8.66
C ILE A 54 0.29 2.07 8.67
N GLN A 55 0.02 1.44 7.52
CA GLN A 55 -0.21 -0.02 7.45
C GLN A 55 1.10 -0.81 7.45
N TRP A 56 2.19 -0.21 6.97
CA TRP A 56 3.45 -0.92 6.70
C TRP A 56 4.70 -0.19 7.22
N CYS A 57 4.65 1.14 7.41
CA CYS A 57 5.79 1.90 7.93
C CYS A 57 5.80 1.90 9.46
N LYS A 58 6.83 1.30 10.06
CA LYS A 58 7.02 1.28 11.52
C LYS A 58 7.20 2.68 12.12
N SER A 59 7.80 3.60 11.36
CA SER A 59 7.99 4.99 11.79
C SER A 59 6.72 5.84 11.63
N ALA A 60 5.64 5.33 11.01
CA ALA A 60 4.43 6.13 10.81
C ALA A 60 3.81 6.60 12.13
N LYS A 61 3.87 5.78 13.19
CA LYS A 61 3.39 6.15 14.52
C LYS A 61 4.14 7.35 15.08
N GLU A 62 5.47 7.38 14.92
CA GLU A 62 6.32 8.50 15.35
C GLU A 62 6.16 9.73 14.45
N CYS A 63 5.99 9.54 13.13
CA CYS A 63 5.81 10.64 12.18
C CYS A 63 4.44 11.33 12.31
N LEU A 64 3.37 10.59 12.58
CA LEU A 64 2.00 11.13 12.64
C LEU A 64 1.56 11.48 14.06
N GLY A 65 2.17 10.87 15.07
CA GLY A 65 1.71 10.92 16.45
C GLY A 65 0.61 9.88 16.73
N GLU A 66 0.50 9.47 18.01
CA GLU A 66 -0.38 8.37 18.42
C GLU A 66 -1.86 8.62 18.10
N GLU A 67 -2.34 9.85 18.31
CA GLU A 67 -3.74 10.22 18.05
C GLU A 67 -4.10 10.08 16.56
N LYS A 68 -3.28 10.69 15.69
CA LYS A 68 -3.49 10.68 14.23
C LYS A 68 -3.30 9.30 13.62
N PHE A 69 -2.35 8.52 14.16
CA PHE A 69 -2.15 7.13 13.76
C PHE A 69 -3.37 6.26 14.07
N LYS A 70 -3.96 6.44 15.25
CA LYS A 70 -5.16 5.70 15.67
C LYS A 70 -6.38 6.07 14.82
N GLU A 71 -6.65 7.37 14.61
CA GLU A 71 -7.75 7.83 13.75
C GLU A 71 -7.67 7.26 12.32
N MET A 72 -6.48 7.30 11.70
CA MET A 72 -6.35 6.76 10.34
C MET A 72 -6.45 5.23 10.32
N MET A 73 -5.93 4.52 11.34
CA MET A 73 -6.09 3.05 11.44
C MET A 73 -7.57 2.65 11.57
N GLU A 74 -8.36 3.44 12.31
CA GLU A 74 -9.81 3.24 12.40
C GLU A 74 -10.51 3.50 11.06
N GLN A 75 -10.09 4.54 10.32
CA GLN A 75 -10.62 4.82 8.98
C GLN A 75 -10.28 3.74 7.95
N ILE A 76 -9.08 3.16 7.99
CA ILE A 76 -8.71 2.04 7.09
C ILE A 76 -9.53 0.79 7.39
N LYS A 77 -9.78 0.49 8.68
CA LYS A 77 -10.65 -0.63 9.07
C LYS A 77 -12.12 -0.39 8.72
N GLY A 78 -12.55 0.87 8.62
CA GLY A 78 -13.92 1.26 8.25
C GLY A 78 -14.16 1.43 6.74
N GLY A 79 -13.11 1.44 5.92
CA GLY A 79 -13.16 1.75 4.49
C GLY A 79 -13.61 0.61 3.56
N GLU A 80 -13.77 -0.62 4.04
CA GLU A 80 -14.32 -1.75 3.27
C GLU A 80 -15.85 -1.71 3.10
N SER A 81 -16.47 -0.55 3.31
CA SER A 81 -17.90 -0.36 3.10
C SER A 81 -18.24 1.04 2.60
N ARG A 82 -17.86 1.36 1.36
CA ARG A 82 -18.78 2.04 0.42
C ARG A 82 -18.31 2.08 -1.02
#